data_AF-A0A0R3KCQ5-F1
#
_entry.id   AF-A0A0R3KCQ5-F1
#
_cell.length_a   1.000
_cell.length_b   1.000
_cell.length_c   1.000
_cell.angle_alpha   90.00
_cell.angle_beta   90.00
_cell.angle_gamma   90.00
#
_symmetry.space_group_name_H-M   'P 1'
#
loop_
_entity.id
_entity.type
_entity.pdbx_description
1 polymer ?
#
loop_
_entity_poly.entity_id
_entity_poly.type
_entity_poly.pdbx_seq_one_letter_code
_entity_poly.pdbx_strand_id
1 'polypeptide(L)'
;MNQPETLDSDIRALQQWLRAAWRQLGDPALTTFARRELRNQMKQCSADLRDCLQRAAEQQSEPVRPPAPAHSRAELRILSW
;
A
#
# COMPACT_ATOMS: atom_id res chain seq x y z
N MET A 1 -4.54 -12.32 -13.52
CA MET A 1 -3.43 -11.80 -12.70
C MET A 1 -3.91 -10.47 -12.14
N ASN A 2 -4.37 -10.43 -10.90
CA ASN A 2 -4.94 -9.22 -10.33
C ASN A 2 -3.78 -8.29 -9.91
N GLN A 3 -3.76 -7.05 -10.41
CA GLN A 3 -2.85 -5.99 -9.96
C GLN A 3 -2.55 -5.94 -8.44
N PRO A 4 -3.51 -6.19 -7.52
CA PRO A 4 -3.21 -6.26 -6.09
C PRO A 4 -2.24 -7.38 -5.67
N GLU A 5 -2.23 -8.53 -6.35
CA GLU A 5 -1.37 -9.67 -5.98
C GLU A 5 0.11 -9.41 -6.31
N THR A 6 0.35 -8.70 -7.41
CA THR A 6 1.70 -8.27 -7.81
C THR A 6 2.24 -7.22 -6.84
N LEU A 7 1.41 -6.26 -6.44
CA LEU A 7 1.78 -5.22 -5.47
C LEU A 7 2.13 -5.82 -4.09
N ASP A 8 1.34 -6.78 -3.59
CA ASP A 8 1.65 -7.44 -2.30
C ASP A 8 2.98 -8.19 -2.35
N SER A 9 3.26 -8.86 -3.48
CA SER A 9 4.51 -9.58 -3.71
C SER A 9 5.72 -8.62 -3.76
N ASP A 10 5.59 -7.49 -4.45
CA ASP A 10 6.62 -6.46 -4.54
C ASP A 10 6.89 -5.80 -3.18
N ILE A 11 5.83 -5.52 -2.40
CA ILE A 11 5.94 -5.00 -1.03
C ILE A 11 6.74 -5.97 -0.14
N ARG A 12 6.43 -7.28 -0.20
CA ARG A 12 7.17 -8.30 0.56
C ARG A 12 8.63 -8.39 0.15
N ALA A 13 8.91 -8.35 -1.15
CA ALA A 13 10.28 -8.35 -1.67
C ALA A 13 11.08 -7.13 -1.17
N LEU A 14 10.48 -5.94 -1.23
CA LEU A 14 11.08 -4.70 -0.72
C LEU A 14 11.33 -4.74 0.80
N GLN A 15 10.39 -5.26 1.58
CA GLN A 15 10.57 -5.44 3.02
C GLN A 15 11.71 -6.40 3.34
N GLN A 16 11.80 -7.51 2.62
CA GLN A 16 12.87 -8.49 2.81
C GLN A 16 14.23 -7.94 2.42
N TRP A 17 14.29 -7.17 1.33
CA TRP A 17 15.48 -6.44 0.92
C TRP A 17 15.93 -5.44 1.99
N LEU A 18 15.02 -4.62 2.53
CA LEU A 18 15.33 -3.69 3.62
C LEU A 18 15.90 -4.42 4.85
N ARG A 19 15.30 -5.56 5.22
CA ARG A 19 15.76 -6.36 6.35
C ARG A 19 17.17 -6.92 6.14
N ALA A 20 17.49 -7.35 4.92
CA ALA A 20 18.84 -7.78 4.56
C ALA A 20 19.84 -6.60 4.58
N ALA A 21 19.45 -5.44 4.05
CA ALA A 21 20.26 -4.23 4.06
C ALA A 21 20.57 -3.75 5.49
N TRP A 22 19.62 -3.83 6.42
CA TRP A 22 19.87 -3.54 7.84
C TRP A 22 20.90 -4.48 8.48
N ARG A 23 20.87 -5.77 8.11
CA ARG A 23 21.88 -6.75 8.58
C ARG A 23 23.26 -6.44 8.00
N GLN A 24 23.32 -6.10 6.71
CA GLN A 24 24.56 -5.70 6.05
C GLN A 24 25.11 -4.41 6.67
N LEU A 25 24.27 -3.45 7.06
CA LEU A 25 24.73 -2.22 7.72
C LEU A 25 25.50 -2.49 9.02
N GLY A 26 25.22 -3.61 9.71
CA GLY A 26 25.96 -4.04 10.90
C GLY A 26 27.32 -4.66 10.60
N ASP A 27 27.64 -4.95 9.34
CA ASP A 27 28.89 -5.57 8.95
C ASP A 27 30.07 -4.59 9.13
N PRO A 28 31.10 -4.95 9.91
CA PRO A 28 32.31 -4.14 10.05
C PRO A 28 33.16 -4.09 8.78
N ALA A 29 32.98 -5.02 7.82
CA ALA A 29 33.68 -5.01 6.55
C ALA A 29 33.20 -3.91 5.58
N LEU A 30 32.06 -3.26 5.86
CA LEU A 30 31.57 -2.15 5.05
C LEU A 30 32.39 -0.88 5.27
N THR A 31 32.90 -0.36 4.16
CA THR A 31 33.50 0.98 4.12
C THR A 31 32.48 2.06 4.51
N THR A 32 32.98 3.18 5.04
CA THR A 32 32.13 4.33 5.40
C THR A 32 31.30 4.83 4.22
N PHE A 33 31.85 4.78 3.01
CA PHE A 33 31.15 5.12 1.77
C PHE A 33 30.02 4.13 1.49
N ALA A 34 30.30 2.83 1.44
CA ALA A 34 29.28 1.81 1.18
C ALA A 34 28.15 1.84 2.23
N ARG A 35 28.48 2.14 3.49
CA ARG A 35 27.51 2.33 4.58
C ARG A 35 26.61 3.56 4.40
N ARG A 36 27.14 4.64 3.78
CA ARG A 36 26.34 5.83 3.42
C ARG A 36 25.46 5.53 2.20
N GLU A 37 26.04 4.91 1.18
CA GLU A 37 25.34 4.50 -0.04
C GLU A 37 24.16 3.57 0.27
N LEU A 38 24.38 2.57 1.14
CA LEU A 38 23.35 1.63 1.57
C LEU A 38 22.21 2.34 2.31
N ARG A 39 22.54 3.28 3.21
CA ARG A 39 21.52 4.09 3.90
C ARG A 39 20.73 5.00 2.95
N ASN A 40 21.37 5.57 1.94
CA ASN A 40 20.70 6.38 0.94
C ASN A 40 19.72 5.54 0.12
N GLN A 41 20.16 4.37 -0.36
CA GLN A 41 19.30 3.42 -1.07
C GLN A 41 18.13 2.96 -0.19
N MET A 42 18.36 2.63 1.08
CA MET A 42 17.30 2.26 2.02
C MET A 42 16.27 3.39 2.21
N LYS A 43 16.71 4.65 2.27
CA LYS A 43 15.80 5.80 2.35
C LYS A 43 14.97 5.96 1.09
N GLN A 44 15.58 5.84 -0.09
CA GLN A 44 14.88 5.93 -1.36
C GLN A 44 13.84 4.83 -1.50
N CYS A 45 14.23 3.57 -1.30
CA CYS A 45 13.31 2.44 -1.35
C CYS A 45 12.16 2.56 -0.34
N SER A 46 12.42 3.10 0.86
CA SER A 46 11.36 3.34 1.85
C SER A 46 10.41 4.47 1.46
N ALA A 47 10.88 5.48 0.72
CA ALA A 47 10.03 6.53 0.17
C ALA A 47 9.16 5.98 -0.96
N ASP A 48 9.78 5.28 -1.91
CA ASP A 48 9.08 4.66 -3.04
C ASP A 48 8.00 3.66 -2.56
N LEU A 49 8.31 2.85 -1.55
CA LEU A 49 7.35 1.92 -0.95
C LEU A 49 6.15 2.66 -0.35
N ARG A 50 6.38 3.81 0.31
CA ARG A 50 5.31 4.61 0.91
C ARG A 50 4.42 5.20 -0.17
N ASP A 51 4.99 5.71 -1.25
CA ASP A 51 4.24 6.26 -2.37
C ASP A 51 3.41 5.17 -3.07
N CYS A 52 3.98 3.97 -3.27
CA CYS A 52 3.24 2.81 -3.78
C CYS A 52 2.07 2.41 -2.86
N LEU A 53 2.31 2.32 -1.55
CA LEU A 53 1.27 2.00 -0.56
C LEU A 53 0.18 3.08 -0.50
N GLN A 54 0.55 4.35 -0.58
CA GLN A 54 -0.40 5.45 -0.56
C GLN A 54 -1.28 5.43 -1.80
N ARG A 55 -0.71 5.22 -2.99
CA ARG A 55 -1.47 5.04 -4.23
C ARG A 55 -2.39 3.82 -4.19
N ALA A 56 -1.98 2.74 -3.53
CA ALA A 56 -2.81 1.57 -3.34
C ALA A 56 -3.97 1.84 -2.35
N ALA A 57 -3.70 2.58 -1.27
CA ALA A 57 -4.72 2.99 -0.31
C ALA A 57 -5.74 3.95 -0.92
N GLU A 58 -5.31 4.90 -1.76
CA GLU A 58 -6.19 5.80 -2.52
C GLU A 58 -7.11 5.01 -3.46
N GLN A 59 -6.58 3.99 -4.15
CA GLN A 59 -7.37 3.09 -5.01
C GLN A 59 -8.37 2.21 -4.22
N GLN A 60 -8.03 1.80 -3.00
CA GLN A 60 -8.94 1.05 -2.12
C GLN A 60 -9.98 1.95 -1.44
N SER A 61 -9.68 3.25 -1.30
CA SER A 61 -10.54 4.21 -0.62
C SER A 61 -11.54 4.90 -1.54
N GLU A 62 -11.59 4.61 -2.84
CA GLU A 62 -12.83 4.84 -3.60
C GLU A 62 -13.82 3.75 -3.21
N PRO A 63 -14.83 4.02 -2.37
CA PRO A 63 -15.97 3.14 -2.38
C PRO A 63 -16.57 3.31 -3.76
N VAL A 64 -16.62 2.23 -4.54
CA VAL A 64 -17.57 2.11 -5.65
C VAL A 64 -18.91 2.51 -5.07
N ARG A 65 -19.30 3.77 -5.26
CA ARG A 65 -20.56 4.31 -4.81
C ARG A 65 -21.58 3.52 -5.62
N PRO A 66 -22.35 2.60 -5.01
CA PRO A 66 -23.39 1.95 -5.78
C PRO A 66 -24.29 3.08 -6.31
N PRO A 67 -24.65 3.08 -7.61
CA PRO A 67 -25.64 4.03 -8.10
C PRO A 67 -26.85 3.87 -7.20
N ALA A 68 -27.26 4.96 -6.55
CA ALA A 68 -28.36 4.95 -5.60
C ALA A 68 -29.55 4.24 -6.26
N PRO A 69 -30.08 3.14 -5.69
CA PRO A 69 -31.33 2.63 -6.19
C PRO A 69 -32.38 3.70 -5.91
N ALA A 70 -32.88 4.31 -6.98
CA ALA A 70 -34.12 5.07 -6.96
C ALA A 70 -35.27 4.10 -6.68
N HIS A 71 -35.37 3.60 -5.45
CA HIS A 71 -36.48 2.78 -5.01
C HIS A 71 -37.54 3.70 -4.39
N SER A 72 -38.41 4.17 -5.29
CA SER A 72 -39.86 4.12 -5.20
C SER A 72 -40.48 4.33 -3.81
N ARG A 73 -41.03 5.55 -3.66
CA ARG A 73 -42.19 5.92 -2.85
C ARG A 73 -42.94 4.72 -2.27
N ALA A 74 -42.69 4.42 -1.00
CA ALA A 74 -43.54 3.53 -0.23
C ALA A 74 -44.93 4.16 -0.15
N GLU A 75 -45.88 3.64 -0.92
CA GLU A 75 -47.29 3.95 -0.71
C GLU A 75 -47.72 3.35 0.63
N LEU A 76 -47.65 4.16 1.68
CA LEU A 76 -48.25 3.87 2.96
C LEU A 76 -49.78 3.92 2.78
N ARG A 77 -50.36 2.78 2.43
CA ARG A 77 -51.80 2.58 2.42
C ARG A 77 -52.26 2.38 3.87
N ILE A 78 -52.53 3.50 4.55
CA ILE A 78 -53.11 3.50 5.90
C ILE A 78 -54.52 2.92 5.78
N LEU A 79 -54.74 1.73 6.34
CA LEU A 79 -56.07 1.14 6.51
C LEU A 79 -56.78 1.90 7.64
N SER A 80 -57.84 2.61 7.26
CA SER A 80 -58.84 3.20 8.15
C SER A 80 -59.66 2.13 8.85
N TRP A 81 -59.89 2.29 10.16
CA TRP A 81 -61.11 1.94 10.88
C TRP A 81 -61.32 2.93 12.02
#